data_AF-E0M319-F1
#
_entry.id   AF-E0M319-F1
#
_cell.length_a   1.000
_cell.length_b   1.000
_cell.length_c   1.000
_cell.angle_alpha   90.00
_cell.angle_beta   90.00
_cell.angle_gamma   90.00
#
_symmetry.space_group_name_H-M   'P 1'
#
loop_
_entity.id
_entity.type
_entity.pdbx_description
1 polymer ?
#
loop_
_entity_poly.entity_id
_entity_poly.type
_entity_poly.pdbx_seq_one_letter_code
_entity_poly.pdbx_strand_id
1 'polypeptide(L)'
;MISQNKAVEIAKEYARETGHGWDERFHEAVRASFDGKSVWVISTSDLKFSEDLPWMMESMPNPVKYYIDVSSGECIAVGGRGSATLRLNK
;
A
#
# COMPACT_ATOMS: atom_id res chain seq x y z
N MET A 1 9.01 -14.15 10.43
CA MET A 1 8.48 -13.79 9.10
C MET A 1 6.99 -13.57 9.23
N ILE A 2 6.47 -12.43 8.78
CA ILE A 2 5.03 -12.17 8.83
C ILE A 2 4.27 -12.86 7.69
N SER A 3 3.00 -13.18 7.94
CA SER A 3 2.09 -13.75 6.94
C SER A 3 1.63 -12.69 5.94
N GLN A 4 1.08 -13.14 4.81
CA GLN A 4 0.49 -12.28 3.80
C GLN A 4 -0.65 -11.41 4.39
N ASN A 5 -1.57 -12.03 5.14
CA ASN A 5 -2.68 -11.32 5.78
C ASN A 5 -2.18 -10.26 6.75
N LYS A 6 -1.14 -10.57 7.54
CA LYS A 6 -0.56 -9.61 8.47
C LYS A 6 0.07 -8.42 7.74
N ALA A 7 0.72 -8.66 6.59
CA ALA A 7 1.28 -7.59 5.78
C ALA A 7 0.21 -6.66 5.19
N VAL A 8 -0.95 -7.21 4.77
CA VAL A 8 -2.10 -6.42 4.32
C VAL A 8 -2.65 -5.55 5.45
N GLU A 9 -2.80 -6.10 6.67
CA GLU A 9 -3.24 -5.32 7.83
C GLU A 9 -2.30 -4.15 8.14
N ILE A 10 -0.98 -4.41 8.14
CA ILE A 10 0.04 -3.37 8.37
C ILE A 10 -0.04 -2.28 7.30
N ALA A 11 -0.15 -2.66 6.03
CA ALA A 11 -0.26 -1.68 4.94
C ALA A 11 -1.53 -0.83 5.05
N LYS A 12 -2.64 -1.44 5.46
CA LYS A 12 -3.92 -0.76 5.69
C LYS A 12 -3.84 0.23 6.86
N GLU A 13 -3.21 -0.15 7.96
CA GLU A 13 -2.99 0.72 9.11
C GLU A 13 -2.10 1.90 8.73
N TYR A 14 -0.98 1.64 8.05
CA TYR A 14 -0.09 2.67 7.53
C TYR A 14 -0.79 3.65 6.58
N ALA A 15 -1.62 3.15 5.66
CA ALA A 15 -2.39 3.98 4.73
C ALA A 15 -3.36 4.92 5.45
N ARG A 16 -3.97 4.46 6.56
CA ARG A 16 -4.88 5.25 7.40
C ARG A 16 -4.13 6.33 8.17
N GLU A 17 -2.95 6.02 8.70
CA GLU A 17 -2.14 6.98 9.45
C GLU A 17 -1.55 8.08 8.57
N THR A 18 -1.18 7.74 7.34
CA THR A 18 -0.45 8.66 6.43
C THR A 18 -1.33 9.33 5.38
N GLY A 19 -2.55 8.84 5.15
CA GLY A 19 -3.44 9.33 4.10
C GLY A 19 -3.00 8.93 2.69
N HIS A 20 -2.06 7.99 2.53
CA HIS A 20 -1.54 7.54 1.22
C HIS A 20 -2.53 6.71 0.38
N GLY A 21 -3.77 6.53 0.86
CA GLY A 21 -4.85 5.92 0.10
C GLY A 21 -4.90 4.40 0.24
N TRP A 22 -6.13 3.87 0.33
CA TRP A 22 -6.40 2.46 0.47
C TRP A 22 -7.72 2.10 -0.18
N ASP A 23 -7.72 1.12 -1.08
CA ASP A 23 -8.94 0.56 -1.65
C ASP A 23 -9.37 -0.66 -0.83
N GLU A 24 -10.49 -0.51 -0.12
CA GLU A 24 -11.08 -1.56 0.72
C GLU A 24 -11.59 -2.78 -0.09
N ARG A 25 -11.77 -2.63 -1.41
CA ARG A 25 -12.29 -3.70 -2.29
C ARG A 25 -11.19 -4.38 -3.10
N PHE A 26 -10.10 -3.68 -3.38
CA PHE A 26 -9.03 -4.19 -4.23
C PHE A 26 -7.65 -3.98 -3.63
N HIS A 27 -7.05 -5.09 -3.19
CA HIS A 27 -5.65 -5.15 -2.79
C HIS A 27 -5.04 -6.52 -3.10
N GLU A 28 -3.81 -6.52 -3.57
CA GLU A 28 -3.05 -7.73 -3.87
C GLU A 28 -1.73 -7.73 -3.11
N ALA A 29 -1.36 -8.87 -2.53
CA ALA A 29 -0.12 -9.02 -1.80
C ALA A 29 0.80 -10.04 -2.48
N VAL A 30 1.98 -9.60 -2.90
CA VAL A 30 2.97 -10.44 -3.59
C VAL A 30 4.30 -10.39 -2.84
N ARG A 31 4.97 -11.53 -2.74
CA ARG A 31 6.32 -11.59 -2.15
C ARG A 31 7.35 -11.14 -3.18
N ALA A 32 8.25 -10.24 -2.80
CA ALA A 32 9.30 -9.71 -3.67
C ALA A 32 10.59 -9.41 -2.89
N SER A 33 11.63 -8.99 -3.62
CA SER A 33 12.84 -8.41 -3.06
C SER A 33 12.84 -6.90 -3.32
N PHE A 34 13.17 -6.10 -2.30
CA PHE A 34 13.32 -4.66 -2.39
C PHE A 34 14.55 -4.23 -1.59
N ASP A 35 15.52 -3.57 -2.23
CA ASP A 35 16.81 -3.19 -1.63
C ASP A 35 17.52 -4.35 -0.90
N GLY A 36 17.45 -5.56 -1.47
CA GLY A 36 18.06 -6.76 -0.88
C GLY A 36 17.30 -7.34 0.32
N LYS A 37 16.19 -6.73 0.74
CA LYS A 37 15.29 -7.27 1.77
C LYS A 37 14.14 -8.03 1.15
N SER A 38 13.70 -9.10 1.83
CA SER A 38 12.47 -9.79 1.47
C SER A 38 11.27 -9.01 1.98
N VAL A 39 10.38 -8.64 1.07
CA VAL A 39 9.21 -7.81 1.36
C VAL A 39 7.92 -8.45 0.87
N TRP A 40 6.81 -8.06 1.50
CA TRP A 40 5.48 -8.13 0.90
C TRP A 40 5.19 -6.81 0.21
N VAL A 41 4.90 -6.87 -1.09
CA VAL A 41 4.43 -5.72 -1.86
C VAL A 41 2.91 -5.78 -1.90
N ILE A 42 2.26 -4.79 -1.29
CA ILE A 42 0.81 -4.66 -1.28
C ILE A 42 0.41 -3.63 -2.32
N SER A 43 -0.18 -4.07 -3.42
CA SER A 43 -0.68 -3.19 -4.49
C SER A 43 -2.15 -2.89 -4.26
N THR A 44 -2.51 -1.61 -4.27
CA THR A 44 -3.88 -1.11 -4.10
C THR A 44 -4.04 0.20 -4.88
N SER A 45 -5.06 0.99 -4.59
CA SER A 45 -5.23 2.34 -5.13
C SER A 45 -5.68 3.34 -4.07
N ASP A 46 -5.57 4.63 -4.39
CA ASP A 46 -6.08 5.73 -3.58
C ASP A 46 -7.54 6.07 -3.88
N LEU A 47 -8.32 5.10 -4.38
CA LEU A 47 -9.71 5.29 -4.81
C LEU A 47 -10.57 5.95 -3.73
N LYS A 48 -11.23 7.05 -4.11
CA LYS A 48 -12.20 7.76 -3.26
C LYS A 48 -13.52 7.92 -4.01
N PHE A 49 -14.61 7.61 -3.32
CA PHE A 49 -15.97 7.84 -3.80
C PHE A 49 -16.50 9.13 -3.18
N SER A 50 -17.34 9.84 -3.94
CA SER A 50 -18.01 11.04 -3.46
C SER A 50 -18.94 10.70 -2.30
N GLU A 51 -18.91 11.53 -1.26
CA GLU A 51 -19.83 11.41 -0.11
C GLU A 51 -21.30 11.65 -0.53
N ASP A 52 -21.54 12.59 -1.47
CA ASP A 52 -22.87 12.93 -1.97
C ASP A 52 -23.42 11.86 -2.94
N LEU A 53 -22.55 11.29 -3.76
CA LEU A 53 -22.90 10.28 -4.76
C LEU A 53 -21.95 9.07 -4.64
N PRO A 54 -22.28 8.07 -3.80
CA PRO A 54 -21.39 6.92 -3.50
C PRO A 54 -21.04 6.02 -4.69
N TRP A 55 -21.71 6.23 -5.83
CA TRP A 55 -21.43 5.57 -7.11
C TRP A 55 -20.44 6.35 -7.99
N MET A 56 -20.20 7.62 -7.68
CA MET A 56 -19.31 8.51 -8.42
C MET A 56 -17.92 8.49 -7.77
N MET A 57 -16.90 8.17 -8.57
CA MET A 57 -15.51 8.34 -8.14
C MET A 57 -15.18 9.83 -8.13
N GLU A 58 -14.51 10.31 -7.09
CA GLU A 58 -14.06 11.71 -7.01
C GLU A 58 -12.92 12.00 -7.99
N SER A 59 -12.10 10.98 -8.26
CA SER A 59 -10.96 11.08 -9.17
C SER A 59 -10.61 9.73 -9.78
N MET A 60 -9.78 9.75 -10.83
CA MET A 60 -9.23 8.53 -11.41
C MET A 60 -8.24 7.90 -10.43
N PRO A 61 -8.37 6.61 -10.07
CA PRO A 61 -7.52 5.98 -9.08
C PRO A 61 -6.05 5.95 -9.53
N ASN A 62 -5.16 6.25 -8.58
CA ASN A 62 -3.74 6.09 -8.71
C ASN A 62 -3.31 4.78 -8.06
N PRO A 63 -2.39 4.04 -8.70
CA PRO A 63 -1.81 2.87 -8.07
C PRO A 63 -0.99 3.28 -6.85
N VAL A 64 -1.15 2.53 -5.77
CA VAL A 64 -0.36 2.66 -4.54
C VAL A 64 0.26 1.30 -4.23
N LYS A 65 1.52 1.30 -3.81
CA LYS A 65 2.26 0.11 -3.43
C LYS A 65 2.90 0.29 -2.07
N TYR A 66 2.63 -0.60 -1.12
CA TYR A 66 3.30 -0.62 0.17
C TYR A 66 4.32 -1.74 0.21
N TYR A 67 5.52 -1.46 0.71
CA TYR A 67 6.60 -2.43 0.83
C TYR A 67 6.79 -2.76 2.31
N ILE A 68 6.34 -3.93 2.73
CA ILE A 68 6.38 -4.37 4.13
C ILE A 68 7.51 -5.38 4.31
N ASP A 69 8.46 -5.08 5.18
CA ASP A 69 9.56 -5.97 5.48
C ASP A 69 9.07 -7.28 6.14
N VAL A 70 9.47 -8.43 5.59
CA VAL A 70 8.93 -9.72 6.04
C VAL A 70 9.45 -10.10 7.44
N SER A 71 10.63 -9.61 7.82
CA SER A 71 11.25 -9.88 9.14
C SER A 71 10.61 -9.07 10.26
N SER A 72 10.54 -7.75 10.09
CA SER A 72 10.15 -6.78 11.12
C SER A 72 8.66 -6.44 11.08
N GLY A 73 8.01 -6.57 9.92
CA GLY A 73 6.66 -6.08 9.72
C GLY A 73 6.58 -4.56 9.59
N GLU A 74 7.69 -3.86 9.34
CA GLU A 74 7.68 -2.42 9.11
C GLU A 74 7.34 -2.09 7.65
N CYS A 75 6.59 -1.00 7.42
CA CYS A 75 6.49 -0.40 6.10
C CYS A 75 7.78 0.38 5.83
N ILE A 76 8.58 -0.09 4.88
CA ILE A 76 9.90 0.49 4.57
C ILE A 76 9.88 1.43 3.37
N ALA A 77 8.84 1.32 2.53
CA ALA A 77 8.66 2.19 1.38
C ALA A 77 7.20 2.23 0.91
N VAL A 78 6.86 3.31 0.21
CA VAL A 78 5.60 3.49 -0.52
C VAL A 78 5.91 3.88 -1.96
N GLY A 79 5.26 3.23 -2.92
CA GLY A 79 5.32 3.55 -4.33
C GLY A 79 3.98 4.05 -4.83
N GLY A 80 4.01 4.92 -5.84
CA GLY A 80 2.81 5.47 -6.48
C GLY A 80 2.85 5.34 -8.00
N ARG A 81 2.14 6.25 -8.68
CA ARG A 81 2.22 6.44 -10.13
C ARG A 81 3.61 7.01 -10.51
N GLY A 82 4.33 6.32 -11.38
CA GLY A 82 5.70 6.66 -11.80
C GLY A 82 6.78 5.86 -11.06
N SER A 83 8.03 5.91 -11.52
CA SER A 83 9.14 5.13 -10.93
C SER A 83 9.63 5.67 -9.57
N ALA A 84 8.93 6.64 -8.98
CA ALA A 84 9.30 7.22 -7.69
C ALA A 84 8.80 6.32 -6.55
N THR A 85 9.73 5.78 -5.78
CA THR A 85 9.46 5.07 -4.53
C THR A 85 9.95 5.93 -3.37
N LEU A 86 9.04 6.29 -2.47
CA LEU A 86 9.37 6.99 -1.24
C LEU A 86 9.89 5.96 -0.22
N ARG A 87 11.16 6.10 0.16
CA ARG A 87 11.77 5.29 1.22
C ARG A 87 11.50 5.94 2.57
N LEU A 88 11.03 5.15 3.53
CA LEU A 88 10.61 5.64 4.84
C LEU A 88 11.73 5.54 5.87
N ASN A 89 12.56 4.50 5.78
CA ASN A 89 13.71 4.29 6.66
C ASN A 89 15.00 4.40 5.84
N LYS A 90 15.83 5.41 6.15
CA LYS A 90 17.22 5.54 5.71
C LYS A 90 18.18 5.08 6.81
#